data_AF-A0A8J4DK45-F1
#
_entry.id   AF-A0A8J4DK45-F1
#
_cell.length_a   1.000
_cell.length_b   1.000
_cell.length_c   1.000
_cell.angle_alpha   90.00
_cell.angle_beta   90.00
_cell.angle_gamma   90.00
#
_symmetry.space_group_name_H-M   'P 1'
#
loop_
_entity.id
_entity.type
_entity.pdbx_description
1 polymer ?
#
loop_
_entity_poly.entity_id
_entity_poly.type
_entity_poly.pdbx_seq_one_letter_code
_entity_poly.pdbx_strand_id
1 'polypeptide(L)'
;MAAYEAWLAQARSALWFVRVRAGQELSFHAGRREVDAVLRQLLADPADATVVARTADALLRSRDCAALRVFAAAWPEAQPAHAGQLGAALAEACRAPEDARRLAAGVRQLMTDGDERVRRGAALLADRVAADSPR
;
A
#
# COMPACT_ATOMS: atom_id res chain seq x y z
N MET A 1 -12.66 -7.02 -22.15
CA MET A 1 -11.90 -6.01 -21.40
C MET A 1 -11.93 -6.42 -19.95
N ALA A 2 -10.78 -6.57 -19.31
CA ALA A 2 -10.74 -6.83 -17.88
C ALA A 2 -11.28 -5.61 -17.13
N ALA A 3 -12.05 -5.83 -16.05
CA ALA A 3 -12.75 -4.77 -15.33
C ALA A 3 -11.82 -3.65 -14.78
N TYR A 4 -10.51 -3.91 -14.68
CA TYR A 4 -9.53 -2.97 -14.13
C TYR A 4 -8.83 -2.08 -15.17
N GLU A 5 -8.96 -2.34 -16.48
CA GLU A 5 -8.29 -1.58 -17.54
C GLU A 5 -8.68 -0.10 -17.54
N ALA A 6 -9.98 0.20 -17.30
CA ALA A 6 -10.47 1.56 -17.19
C ALA A 6 -9.84 2.31 -16.01
N TRP A 7 -9.59 1.63 -14.89
CA TRP A 7 -8.97 2.21 -13.71
C TRP A 7 -7.47 2.48 -13.92
N LEU A 8 -6.76 1.63 -14.67
CA LEU A 8 -5.37 1.90 -15.07
C LEU A 8 -5.26 3.21 -15.87
N ALA A 9 -6.20 3.47 -16.78
CA ALA A 9 -6.21 4.72 -17.52
C ALA A 9 -6.49 5.94 -16.61
N GLN A 10 -7.45 5.78 -15.68
CA GLN A 10 -7.85 6.84 -14.73
C GLN A 10 -6.77 7.18 -13.71
N ALA A 11 -5.88 6.25 -13.37
CA ALA A 11 -4.74 6.51 -12.49
C ALA A 11 -3.78 7.58 -13.01
N ARG A 12 -3.85 7.94 -14.30
CA ARG A 12 -3.05 9.02 -14.92
C ARG A 12 -3.80 10.33 -15.09
N SER A 13 -5.02 10.43 -14.55
CA SER A 13 -5.83 11.65 -14.66
C SER A 13 -5.13 12.85 -14.03
N ALA A 14 -5.28 14.03 -14.64
CA ALA A 14 -4.85 15.28 -14.03
C ALA A 14 -5.61 15.58 -12.72
N LEU A 15 -6.81 15.02 -12.57
CA LEU A 15 -7.67 15.23 -11.41
C LEU A 15 -7.33 14.24 -10.30
N TRP A 16 -6.89 14.75 -9.14
CA TRP A 16 -6.44 13.94 -8.01
C TRP A 16 -7.52 12.96 -7.50
N PHE A 17 -8.79 13.38 -7.45
CA PHE A 17 -9.87 12.53 -6.94
C PHE A 17 -10.19 11.34 -7.87
N VAL A 18 -9.92 11.48 -9.18
CA VAL A 18 -10.02 10.37 -10.13
C VAL A 18 -8.91 9.36 -9.87
N ARG A 19 -7.68 9.84 -9.56
CA ARG A 19 -6.56 8.98 -9.18
C ARG A 19 -6.80 8.28 -7.84
N VAL A 20 -7.38 8.96 -6.85
CA VAL A 20 -7.83 8.34 -5.59
C VAL A 20 -8.78 7.18 -5.86
N ARG A 21 -9.82 7.41 -6.67
CA ARG A 21 -10.79 6.36 -6.99
C ARG A 21 -10.12 5.21 -7.72
N ALA A 22 -9.25 5.50 -8.69
CA ALA A 22 -8.47 4.48 -9.39
C ALA A 22 -7.62 3.65 -8.41
N GLY A 23 -6.93 4.28 -7.46
CA GLY A 23 -6.14 3.57 -6.43
C GLY A 23 -6.98 2.66 -5.54
N GLN A 24 -8.17 3.10 -5.15
CA GLN A 24 -9.11 2.30 -4.37
C GLN A 24 -9.60 1.08 -5.16
N GLU A 25 -10.06 1.29 -6.40
CA GLU A 25 -10.60 0.20 -7.24
C GLU A 25 -9.49 -0.79 -7.66
N LEU A 26 -8.30 -0.28 -8.00
CA LEU A 26 -7.15 -1.11 -8.35
C LEU A 26 -6.64 -1.94 -7.17
N SER A 27 -6.84 -1.51 -5.93
CA SER A 27 -6.39 -2.26 -4.74
C SER A 27 -7.02 -3.66 -4.66
N PHE A 28 -8.26 -3.83 -5.14
CA PHE A 28 -8.95 -5.13 -5.24
C PHE A 28 -8.36 -6.05 -6.32
N HIS A 29 -7.49 -5.51 -7.17
CA HIS A 29 -6.85 -6.23 -8.28
C HIS A 29 -5.33 -6.36 -8.10
N ALA A 30 -4.81 -6.09 -6.90
CA ALA A 30 -3.42 -6.29 -6.55
C ALA A 30 -2.96 -7.75 -6.80
N GLY A 31 -1.67 -7.93 -7.10
CA GLY A 31 -1.06 -9.19 -7.53
C GLY A 31 -1.00 -9.35 -9.05
N ARG A 32 -1.62 -8.44 -9.80
CA ARG A 32 -1.42 -8.33 -11.26
C ARG A 32 -0.28 -7.36 -11.52
N ARG A 33 0.74 -7.81 -12.27
CA ARG A 33 1.97 -7.04 -12.52
C ARG A 33 1.74 -5.57 -12.92
N GLU A 34 0.80 -5.34 -13.82
CA GLU A 34 0.46 -4.00 -14.32
C GLU A 34 -0.32 -3.16 -13.31
N VAL A 35 -1.20 -3.78 -12.51
CA VAL A 35 -1.92 -3.12 -11.42
C VAL A 35 -0.94 -2.74 -10.30
N ASP A 36 -0.06 -3.65 -9.90
CA ASP A 36 0.94 -3.43 -8.86
C ASP A 36 1.93 -2.32 -9.23
N ALA A 37 2.27 -2.20 -10.52
CA ALA A 37 3.10 -1.10 -11.01
C ALA A 37 2.39 0.25 -10.85
N VAL A 38 1.11 0.34 -11.22
CA VAL A 38 0.32 1.58 -11.10
C VAL A 38 0.04 1.93 -9.63
N LEU A 39 -0.30 0.96 -8.79
CA LEU A 39 -0.51 1.21 -7.36
C LEU A 39 0.75 1.76 -6.68
N ARG A 40 1.95 1.25 -7.03
CA ARG A 40 3.21 1.81 -6.52
C ARG A 40 3.45 3.25 -7.00
N GLN A 41 3.05 3.59 -8.22
CA GLN A 41 3.11 4.97 -8.71
C GLN A 41 2.17 5.89 -7.92
N LEU A 42 0.95 5.42 -7.60
CA LEU A 42 -0.01 6.18 -6.80
C LEU A 42 0.44 6.34 -5.33
N LEU A 43 1.15 5.35 -4.77
CA LEU A 43 1.80 5.47 -3.46
C LEU A 43 2.99 6.45 -3.46
N ALA A 44 3.43 6.87 -4.63
CA ALA A 44 4.48 7.86 -4.82
C ALA A 44 3.97 9.08 -5.62
N ASP A 45 2.66 9.35 -5.62
CA ASP A 45 2.05 10.42 -6.41
C ASP A 45 2.69 11.77 -6.05
N PRO A 46 3.43 12.39 -6.98
CA PRO A 46 4.20 13.60 -6.68
C PRO A 46 3.32 14.85 -6.63
N ALA A 47 2.08 14.76 -7.11
CA ALA A 47 1.19 15.90 -7.26
C ALA A 47 0.22 16.02 -6.08
N ASP A 48 -0.13 14.91 -5.41
CA ASP A 48 -1.15 14.95 -4.36
C ASP A 48 -0.96 13.89 -3.24
N ALA A 49 -0.69 14.37 -2.03
CA ALA A 49 -0.56 13.54 -0.83
C ALA A 49 -1.84 12.77 -0.46
N THR A 50 -3.02 13.25 -0.86
CA THR A 50 -4.30 12.56 -0.65
C THR A 50 -4.36 11.28 -1.47
N VAL A 51 -3.81 11.29 -2.68
CA VAL A 51 -3.73 10.08 -3.52
C VAL A 51 -2.88 9.02 -2.83
N VAL A 52 -1.72 9.40 -2.29
CA VAL A 52 -0.84 8.52 -1.51
C VAL A 52 -1.59 7.93 -0.31
N ALA A 53 -2.16 8.79 0.54
CA ALA A 53 -2.85 8.37 1.76
C ALA A 53 -4.03 7.43 1.49
N ARG A 54 -4.90 7.78 0.52
CA ARG A 54 -6.09 6.98 0.21
C ARG A 54 -5.77 5.67 -0.49
N THR A 55 -4.70 5.63 -1.28
CA THR A 55 -4.23 4.38 -1.90
C THR A 55 -3.63 3.46 -0.85
N ALA A 56 -2.80 3.99 0.05
CA ALA A 56 -2.22 3.23 1.17
C ALA A 56 -3.31 2.62 2.06
N ASP A 57 -4.30 3.43 2.44
CA ASP A 57 -5.46 2.98 3.21
C ASP A 57 -6.20 1.83 2.52
N ALA A 58 -6.46 1.95 1.22
CA ALA A 58 -7.19 0.92 0.47
C ALA A 58 -6.44 -0.42 0.46
N LEU A 59 -5.12 -0.38 0.24
CA LEU A 59 -4.27 -1.57 0.26
C LEU A 59 -4.27 -2.24 1.63
N LEU A 60 -4.07 -1.47 2.70
CA LEU A 60 -4.02 -2.02 4.07
C LEU A 60 -5.38 -2.56 4.53
N ARG A 61 -6.48 -1.88 4.19
CA ARG A 61 -7.85 -2.31 4.54
C ARG A 61 -8.31 -3.57 3.80
N SER A 62 -7.77 -3.85 2.62
CA SER A 62 -8.11 -5.07 1.86
C SER A 62 -7.77 -6.35 2.64
N ARG A 63 -6.76 -6.28 3.52
CA ARG A 63 -6.20 -7.41 4.27
C ARG A 63 -5.78 -8.59 3.38
N ASP A 64 -5.48 -8.29 2.12
CA ASP A 64 -5.02 -9.21 1.10
C ASP A 64 -3.49 -9.21 1.05
N CYS A 65 -2.87 -10.39 0.91
CA CYS A 65 -1.42 -10.52 0.86
C CYS A 65 -0.80 -9.84 -0.36
N ALA A 66 -1.47 -9.85 -1.51
CA ALA A 66 -1.00 -9.19 -2.72
C ALA A 66 -1.05 -7.66 -2.57
N ALA A 67 -2.09 -7.11 -1.94
CA ALA A 67 -2.15 -5.69 -1.62
C ALA A 67 -1.08 -5.28 -0.60
N LEU A 68 -0.86 -6.09 0.44
CA LEU A 68 0.20 -5.86 1.42
C LEU A 68 1.59 -5.92 0.76
N ARG A 69 1.79 -6.83 -0.20
CA ARG A 69 3.03 -6.93 -0.99
C ARG A 69 3.34 -5.63 -1.74
N VAL A 70 2.33 -5.00 -2.35
CA VAL A 70 2.47 -3.71 -3.02
C VAL A 70 2.88 -2.62 -2.04
N PHE A 71 2.22 -2.55 -0.89
CA PHE A 71 2.53 -1.57 0.16
C PHE A 71 3.96 -1.78 0.70
N ALA A 72 4.35 -3.02 0.98
CA ALA A 72 5.70 -3.37 1.41
C ALA A 72 6.75 -2.96 0.40
N ALA A 73 6.54 -3.25 -0.90
CA ALA A 73 7.48 -2.86 -1.95
C ALA A 73 7.66 -1.34 -2.06
N ALA A 74 6.62 -0.55 -1.79
CA ALA A 74 6.68 0.92 -1.85
C ALA A 74 7.29 1.55 -0.59
N TRP A 75 7.17 0.89 0.56
CA TRP A 75 7.61 1.41 1.86
C TRP A 75 9.07 1.93 1.90
N PRO A 76 10.10 1.18 1.45
CA PRO A 76 11.48 1.66 1.47
C PRO A 76 11.77 2.78 0.45
N GLU A 77 10.91 2.94 -0.56
CA GLU A 77 11.06 3.94 -1.63
C GLU A 77 10.29 5.23 -1.33
N ALA A 78 9.56 5.27 -0.20
CA ALA A 78 8.79 6.43 0.22
C ALA A 78 9.69 7.64 0.39
N GLN A 79 9.48 8.66 -0.45
CA GLN A 79 10.17 9.93 -0.31
C GLN A 79 9.78 10.58 1.02
N PRO A 80 10.64 11.44 1.62
CA PRO A 80 10.33 12.10 2.90
C PRO A 80 8.97 12.82 2.91
N ALA A 81 8.55 13.38 1.77
CA ALA A 81 7.25 14.04 1.60
C ALA A 81 6.03 13.11 1.70
N HIS A 82 6.21 11.81 1.49
CA HIS A 82 5.15 10.77 1.46
C HIS A 82 5.23 9.80 2.65
N ALA A 83 6.38 9.73 3.33
CA ALA A 83 6.59 8.83 4.46
C ALA A 83 5.59 9.06 5.60
N GLY A 84 5.18 10.32 5.83
CA GLY A 84 4.17 10.65 6.84
C GLY A 84 2.79 10.07 6.54
N GLN A 85 2.37 10.09 5.28
CA GLN A 85 1.08 9.59 4.81
C GLN A 85 1.03 8.06 4.89
N LEU A 86 2.10 7.38 4.45
CA LEU A 86 2.19 5.93 4.58
C LEU A 86 2.24 5.50 6.06
N GLY A 87 2.99 6.22 6.90
CA GLY A 87 3.05 5.97 8.33
C GLY A 87 1.72 6.17 9.04
N ALA A 88 0.96 7.20 8.68
CA ALA A 88 -0.38 7.45 9.21
C ALA A 88 -1.37 6.34 8.82
N ALA A 89 -1.35 5.92 7.55
CA ALA A 89 -2.18 4.81 7.08
C ALA A 89 -1.83 3.48 7.78
N LEU A 90 -0.55 3.24 8.04
CA LEU A 90 -0.09 2.07 8.80
C LEU A 90 -0.57 2.12 10.26
N ALA A 91 -0.42 3.26 10.94
CA ALA A 91 -0.89 3.43 12.31
C ALA A 91 -2.42 3.26 12.42
N GLU A 92 -3.17 3.76 11.43
CA GLU A 92 -4.60 3.55 11.29
C GLU A 92 -4.95 2.06 11.16
N ALA A 93 -4.23 1.33 10.32
CA ALA A 93 -4.41 -0.11 10.13
C ALA A 93 -4.05 -0.93 11.38
N CYS A 94 -3.21 -0.40 12.27
CA CYS A 94 -2.83 -1.00 13.55
C CYS A 94 -3.71 -0.56 14.73
N ARG A 95 -4.72 0.29 14.53
CA ARG A 95 -5.51 0.87 15.62
C ARG A 95 -6.12 -0.18 16.56
N ALA A 96 -6.63 -1.28 16.01
CA ALA A 96 -7.15 -2.39 16.79
C ALA A 96 -6.07 -3.47 17.01
N PRO A 97 -5.95 -4.05 18.22
CA PRO A 97 -4.96 -5.09 18.51
C PRO A 97 -5.04 -6.30 17.55
N GLU A 98 -6.26 -6.71 17.19
CA GLU A 98 -6.49 -7.83 16.26
C GLU A 98 -5.98 -7.51 14.85
N ASP A 99 -6.17 -6.26 14.41
CA ASP A 99 -5.74 -5.79 13.11
C ASP A 99 -4.21 -5.67 13.04
N ALA A 100 -3.59 -5.15 14.10
CA ALA A 100 -2.13 -5.11 14.24
C ALA A 100 -1.51 -6.52 14.20
N ARG A 101 -2.09 -7.49 14.93
CA ARG A 101 -1.63 -8.89 14.90
C ARG A 101 -1.77 -9.52 13.52
N ARG A 102 -2.88 -9.27 12.83
CA ARG A 102 -3.11 -9.77 11.47
C ARG A 102 -2.12 -9.16 10.48
N LEU A 103 -1.89 -7.85 10.56
CA LEU A 103 -0.92 -7.17 9.73
C LEU A 103 0.50 -7.69 9.99
N ALA A 104 0.89 -7.85 11.27
CA ALA A 104 2.17 -8.44 11.65
C ALA A 104 2.36 -9.88 11.12
N ALA A 105 1.29 -10.67 11.06
CA ALA A 105 1.34 -12.01 10.46
C ALA A 105 1.57 -11.93 8.94
N GLY A 106 0.85 -11.05 8.23
CA GLY A 106 1.05 -10.84 6.80
C GLY A 106 2.44 -10.32 6.47
N VAL A 107 2.95 -9.34 7.23
CA VAL A 107 4.30 -8.81 7.06
C VAL A 107 5.36 -9.90 7.26
N ARG A 108 5.21 -10.77 8.27
CA ARG A 108 6.11 -11.92 8.47
C ARG A 108 6.13 -12.88 7.29
N GLN A 109 4.99 -13.13 6.64
CA GLN A 109 4.93 -13.96 5.44
C GLN A 109 5.72 -13.34 4.28
N LEU A 110 5.73 -12.02 4.15
CA LEU A 110 6.44 -11.30 3.09
C LEU A 110 7.97 -11.25 3.29
N MET A 111 8.49 -11.62 4.47
CA MET A 111 9.94 -11.64 4.71
C MET A 111 10.67 -12.71 3.87
N THR A 112 9.96 -13.74 3.41
CA THR A 112 10.49 -14.81 2.54
C THR A 112 10.03 -14.68 1.09
N ASP A 113 9.41 -13.54 0.73
CA ASP A 113 8.91 -13.27 -0.61
C ASP A 113 10.02 -13.39 -1.66
N GLY A 114 9.73 -13.84 -2.89
CA GLY A 114 10.73 -13.95 -3.96
C GLY A 114 11.33 -12.61 -4.43
N ASP A 115 10.63 -11.49 -4.23
CA ASP A 115 11.07 -10.15 -4.62
C ASP A 115 11.80 -9.45 -3.47
N GLU A 116 13.06 -9.07 -3.71
CA GLU A 116 13.91 -8.39 -2.74
C GLU A 116 13.31 -7.08 -2.24
N ARG A 117 12.60 -6.32 -3.10
CA ARG A 117 11.96 -5.06 -2.66
C ARG A 117 10.90 -5.32 -1.62
N VAL A 118 10.12 -6.38 -1.81
CA VAL A 118 9.08 -6.81 -0.88
C VAL A 118 9.70 -7.27 0.43
N ARG A 119 10.71 -8.13 0.38
CA ARG A 119 11.39 -8.63 1.60
C ARG A 119 11.97 -7.49 2.43
N ARG A 120 12.70 -6.57 1.78
CA ARG A 120 13.29 -5.40 2.45
C ARG A 120 12.20 -4.51 3.07
N GLY A 121 11.14 -4.25 2.33
CA GLY A 121 10.01 -3.48 2.83
C GLY A 121 9.32 -4.16 4.01
N ALA A 122 9.13 -5.48 3.94
CA ALA A 122 8.53 -6.28 5.01
C ALA A 122 9.37 -6.22 6.30
N ALA A 123 10.70 -6.29 6.21
CA ALA A 123 11.57 -6.15 7.38
C ALA A 123 11.38 -4.78 8.07
N LEU A 124 11.38 -3.69 7.30
CA LEU A 124 11.16 -2.34 7.85
C LEU A 124 9.75 -2.15 8.41
N LEU A 125 8.75 -2.74 7.77
CA LEU A 125 7.37 -2.72 8.26
C LEU A 125 7.21 -3.51 9.54
N ALA A 126 7.93 -4.62 9.74
CA ALA A 126 7.84 -5.41 10.96
C ALA A 126 8.25 -4.59 12.18
N ASP A 127 9.36 -3.83 12.07
CA ASP A 127 9.81 -2.91 13.12
C ASP A 127 8.77 -1.83 13.41
N ARG A 128 8.16 -1.28 12.35
CA ARG A 128 7.15 -0.22 12.48
C ARG A 128 5.84 -0.70 13.07
N VAL A 129 5.34 -1.86 12.65
CA VAL A 129 4.13 -2.49 13.20
C VAL A 129 4.32 -2.83 14.67
N ALA A 130 5.51 -3.31 15.07
CA ALA A 130 5.82 -3.55 16.48
C ALA A 130 5.80 -2.26 17.31
N ALA A 131 6.25 -1.13 16.74
CA ALA A 131 6.20 0.17 17.39
C ALA A 131 4.78 0.76 17.50
N ASP A 132 3.92 0.51 16.52
CA ASP A 132 2.55 1.06 16.46
C ASP A 132 1.47 0.14 17.08
N SER A 133 1.84 -1.09 17.47
CA SER A 133 0.91 -2.02 18.12
C SER A 133 0.58 -1.57 19.56
N PRO A 134 -0.72 -1.46 19.94
CA PRO A 134 -1.09 -1.24 21.33
C PRO A 134 -0.60 -2.41 22.21
N ARG A 135 0.00 -2.08 23.35
CA ARG A 135 0.47 -3.06 24.35
C ARG A 135 -0.68 -3.73 25.09
#